data_AF-A0A6J8EYY9-F1
#
_entry.id   AF-A0A6J8EYY9-F1
#
_cell.length_a   1.000
_cell.length_b   1.000
_cell.length_c   1.000
_cell.angle_alpha   90.00
_cell.angle_beta   90.00
_cell.angle_gamma   90.00
#
_symmetry.space_group_name_H-M   'P 1'
#
loop_
_entity.id
_entity.type
_entity.pdbx_description
1 polymer ?
#
loop_
_entity_poly.entity_id
_entity_poly.type
_entity_poly.pdbx_seq_one_letter_code
_entity_poly.pdbx_strand_id
1 'polypeptide(L)'
;MDVFQICILLHFVSDALQDILREVHVHTPDTGYSIQINPNAPELSHPLNQYGFNASEKSSIDFELKVCHDAFIYLSAYSDMDSTAVLYEIVIGGGSGQKVFLRRKDGFTVAENPLGTGNTQCEQFVPFWISWENSNLKIGKGLIVDEEIVIDWTDPDPFSIAGVGVRTGFGQSGQWVIHVEASGEFCLTGGTRGTMDILKTSIVREYDCPLMCLRVQNCMGFNFNKLSESCELISGGKEMTTVSDSDWIFGTKCFQDKCLACI
;
A
#
# COMPACT_ATOMS: atom_id res chain seq x y z
N MET A 1 18.52 16.50 20.44
CA MET A 1 18.92 15.34 19.63
C MET A 1 17.90 14.24 19.89
N ASP A 2 16.77 14.12 19.20
CA ASP A 2 16.09 14.93 18.20
C ASP A 2 14.60 14.68 18.40
N VAL A 3 13.85 15.76 18.65
CA VAL A 3 12.38 15.72 18.71
C VAL A 3 11.93 15.94 17.28
N PHE A 4 11.29 14.93 16.70
CA PHE A 4 10.73 14.93 15.34
C PHE A 4 9.91 16.19 15.10
N GLN A 5 10.55 17.17 14.48
CA GLN A 5 9.94 18.35 13.94
C GLN A 5 9.35 17.96 12.59
N ILE A 6 8.15 17.36 12.64
CA ILE A 6 7.29 17.21 11.47
C ILE A 6 7.08 18.62 10.93
N CYS A 7 7.83 18.97 9.88
CA CYS A 7 7.71 20.24 9.16
C CYS A 7 6.41 20.23 8.37
N ILE A 8 5.29 20.35 9.09
CA ILE A 8 4.15 21.06 8.55
C ILE A 8 4.56 22.54 8.59
N LEU A 9 5.01 23.07 7.46
CA LEU A 9 5.12 24.52 7.25
C LEU A 9 3.70 25.10 7.12
N LEU A 10 2.91 25.01 8.20
CA LEU A 10 1.74 25.85 8.39
C LEU A 10 2.27 27.24 8.75
N HIS A 11 2.58 28.04 7.74
CA HIS A 11 2.66 29.47 7.94
C HIS A 11 1.25 29.97 8.33
N PHE A 12 1.04 30.17 9.63
CA PHE A 12 -0.12 30.87 10.16
C PHE A 12 -0.12 32.31 9.61
N VAL A 13 -0.96 32.58 8.62
CA VAL A 13 -1.24 33.94 8.13
C VAL A 13 -2.71 34.26 8.42
N SER A 14 -2.93 35.09 9.44
CA SER A 14 -4.05 36.01 9.72
C SER A 14 -5.46 35.70 9.13
N ASP A 15 -6.44 35.57 10.03
CA ASP A 15 -7.86 35.17 9.88
C ASP A 15 -8.80 36.04 9.01
N ALA A 16 -8.34 36.74 7.98
CA ALA A 16 -9.21 37.61 7.17
C ALA A 16 -9.08 37.48 5.64
N LEU A 17 -8.21 36.57 5.16
CA LEU A 17 -7.98 36.33 3.72
C LEU A 17 -7.94 34.83 3.36
N GLN A 18 -8.40 33.94 4.25
CA GLN A 18 -8.07 32.50 4.23
C GLN A 18 -8.96 31.57 3.36
N ASP A 19 -9.99 32.05 2.68
CA ASP A 19 -10.94 31.18 1.94
C ASP A 19 -10.55 30.84 0.50
N ILE A 20 -9.35 31.24 0.04
CA ILE A 20 -8.97 31.05 -1.36
C ILE A 20 -7.63 30.31 -1.42
N LEU A 21 -7.74 28.99 -1.60
CA LEU A 21 -6.73 28.09 -2.14
C LEU A 21 -5.50 27.87 -1.24
N ARG A 22 -5.37 26.67 -0.67
CA ARG A 22 -4.15 26.23 0.01
C ARG A 22 -3.52 25.05 -0.72
N GLU A 23 -2.23 25.17 -1.01
CA GLU A 23 -1.41 24.03 -1.42
C GLU A 23 -0.96 23.27 -0.17
N VAL A 24 -1.21 21.97 -0.13
CA VAL A 24 -0.74 21.10 0.94
C VAL A 24 0.17 20.04 0.35
N HIS A 25 1.42 20.04 0.82
CA HIS A 25 2.39 19.00 0.51
C HIS A 25 2.19 17.87 1.51
N VAL A 26 1.78 16.70 1.02
CA VAL A 26 1.60 15.52 1.85
C VAL A 26 2.74 14.58 1.55
N HIS A 27 3.73 14.56 2.45
CA HIS A 27 4.82 13.60 2.42
C HIS A 27 4.66 12.66 3.62
N THR A 28 4.70 11.35 3.40
CA THR A 28 4.86 10.38 4.49
C THR A 28 6.33 10.00 4.56
N PRO A 29 7.15 10.62 5.44
CA PRO A 29 8.50 10.15 5.66
C PRO A 29 8.43 8.81 6.37
N ASP A 30 8.81 7.73 5.69
CA ASP A 30 9.11 6.37 6.18
C ASP A 30 8.11 5.67 7.13
N THR A 31 6.99 6.30 7.47
CA THR A 31 5.89 5.66 8.17
C THR A 31 4.92 5.16 7.12
N GLY A 32 5.31 4.09 6.42
CA GLY A 32 4.39 3.35 5.57
C GLY A 32 3.10 3.10 6.34
N TYR A 33 1.95 3.42 5.75
CA TYR A 33 0.69 3.08 6.40
C TYR A 33 0.43 1.60 6.20
N SER A 34 0.21 0.90 7.30
CA SER A 34 -0.10 -0.51 7.35
C SER A 34 -1.48 -0.82 6.77
N ILE A 35 -1.53 -1.38 5.56
CA ILE A 35 -2.81 -1.80 4.97
C ILE A 35 -3.21 -3.16 5.51
N GLN A 36 -4.20 -3.16 6.41
CA GLN A 36 -4.86 -4.36 6.93
C GLN A 36 -5.69 -5.05 5.86
N ILE A 37 -5.09 -6.02 5.18
CA ILE A 37 -5.81 -6.89 4.25
C ILE A 37 -6.33 -8.08 5.07
N ASN A 38 -7.65 -8.25 5.10
CA ASN A 38 -8.33 -9.43 5.64
C ASN A 38 -8.83 -10.29 4.48
N PRO A 39 -7.98 -11.07 3.81
CA PRO A 39 -8.46 -12.00 2.81
C PRO A 39 -9.22 -13.12 3.54
N ASN A 40 -10.54 -12.99 3.69
CA ASN A 40 -11.40 -14.17 3.82
C ASN A 40 -11.24 -14.91 2.50
N ALA A 41 -10.98 -16.22 2.46
CA ALA A 41 -10.62 -16.88 1.20
C ALA A 41 -11.73 -16.86 0.12
N PRO A 42 -11.54 -16.14 -1.01
CA PRO A 42 -11.79 -16.68 -2.33
C PRO A 42 -10.45 -17.13 -2.96
N GLU A 43 -10.53 -17.85 -4.09
CA GLU A 43 -9.39 -18.52 -4.73
C GLU A 43 -8.27 -17.57 -5.21
N LEU A 44 -8.52 -16.26 -5.31
CA LEU A 44 -7.64 -15.30 -5.98
C LEU A 44 -6.75 -14.50 -5.00
N SER A 45 -5.54 -14.15 -5.45
CA SER A 45 -4.65 -13.22 -4.74
C SER A 45 -5.21 -11.80 -4.72
N HIS A 46 -4.86 -11.02 -3.69
CA HIS A 46 -5.17 -9.58 -3.61
C HIS A 46 -3.98 -8.79 -4.19
N PRO A 47 -4.10 -8.17 -5.38
CA PRO A 47 -3.00 -7.44 -6.00
C PRO A 47 -2.68 -6.16 -5.22
N LEU A 48 -1.42 -5.94 -4.86
CA LEU A 48 -0.98 -4.81 -4.03
C LEU A 48 -0.95 -3.47 -4.79
N ASN A 49 -0.99 -3.49 -6.12
CA ASN A 49 -1.09 -2.28 -6.94
C ASN A 49 -2.40 -1.51 -6.70
N GLN A 50 -3.49 -2.22 -6.38
CA GLN A 50 -4.78 -1.63 -5.98
C GLN A 50 -4.69 -0.85 -4.67
N TYR A 51 -3.64 -1.12 -3.90
CA TYR A 51 -3.33 -0.53 -2.60
C TYR A 51 -2.13 0.43 -2.66
N GLY A 52 -1.62 0.74 -3.85
CA GLY A 52 -0.57 1.73 -4.07
C GLY A 52 0.85 1.19 -4.08
N PHE A 53 1.05 -0.12 -4.01
CA PHE A 53 2.37 -0.73 -4.15
C PHE A 53 2.70 -0.95 -5.63
N ASN A 54 3.61 -0.12 -6.18
CA ASN A 54 4.10 -0.28 -7.56
C ASN A 54 5.37 -1.14 -7.60
N ALA A 55 5.21 -2.43 -7.85
CA ALA A 55 6.32 -3.38 -7.85
C ALA A 55 7.36 -3.11 -8.96
N SER A 56 6.96 -2.50 -10.08
CA SER A 56 7.86 -2.20 -11.19
C SER A 56 8.92 -1.13 -10.84
N GLU A 57 8.70 -0.36 -9.78
CA GLU A 57 9.58 0.72 -9.31
C GLU A 57 10.32 0.34 -8.02
N LYS A 58 10.18 -0.91 -7.57
CA LYS A 58 10.74 -1.41 -6.31
C LYS A 58 11.51 -2.71 -6.56
N SER A 59 12.51 -2.97 -5.72
CA SER A 59 13.27 -4.23 -5.71
C SER A 59 12.97 -5.08 -4.47
N SER A 60 12.15 -4.58 -3.56
CA SER A 60 11.78 -5.27 -2.32
C SER A 60 10.42 -4.82 -1.79
N ILE A 61 9.91 -5.61 -0.86
CA ILE A 61 8.74 -5.31 -0.04
C ILE A 61 9.01 -5.78 1.39
N ASP A 62 8.66 -4.96 2.36
CA ASP A 62 8.58 -5.34 3.77
C ASP A 62 7.12 -5.25 4.24
N PHE A 63 6.77 -6.14 5.16
CA PHE A 63 5.41 -6.27 5.66
C PHE A 63 5.36 -6.95 7.01
N GLU A 64 4.27 -6.75 7.74
CA GLU A 64 3.95 -7.55 8.93
C GLU A 64 2.77 -8.47 8.65
N LEU A 65 2.85 -9.68 9.18
CA LEU A 65 1.90 -10.74 8.93
C LEU A 65 1.40 -11.31 10.24
N LYS A 66 0.07 -11.36 10.41
CA LYS A 66 -0.60 -12.13 11.47
C LYS A 66 -1.52 -13.17 10.84
N VAL A 67 -1.14 -14.44 10.94
CA VAL A 67 -1.89 -15.58 10.38
C VAL A 67 -1.69 -16.81 11.25
N CYS A 68 -2.68 -17.70 11.28
CA CYS A 68 -2.60 -18.95 12.04
C CYS A 68 -1.83 -20.06 11.33
N HIS A 69 -1.80 -20.04 10.00
CA HIS A 69 -1.21 -21.09 9.17
C HIS A 69 -0.45 -20.45 8.00
N ASP A 70 -0.96 -20.67 6.78
CA ASP A 70 -0.22 -20.38 5.56
C ASP A 70 -0.59 -19.00 5.02
N ALA A 71 0.45 -18.28 4.64
CA ALA A 71 0.39 -17.03 3.91
C ALA A 71 1.14 -17.19 2.59
N PHE A 72 0.53 -16.70 1.51
CA PHE A 72 1.03 -16.80 0.15
C PHE A 72 1.33 -15.39 -0.35
N ILE A 73 2.54 -15.21 -0.88
CA ILE A 73 2.96 -14.00 -1.57
C ILE A 73 3.35 -14.41 -2.98
N TYR A 74 2.84 -13.69 -3.97
CA TYR A 74 3.15 -13.94 -5.38
C TYR A 74 3.90 -12.74 -5.96
N LEU A 75 5.01 -13.00 -6.64
CA LEU A 75 5.74 -12.03 -7.43
C LEU A 75 5.55 -12.38 -8.90
N SER A 76 4.94 -11.49 -9.68
CA SER A 76 4.51 -11.75 -11.06
C SER A 76 5.18 -10.81 -12.06
N ALA A 77 5.37 -11.30 -13.29
CA ALA A 77 5.76 -10.48 -14.43
C ALA A 77 4.65 -9.53 -14.91
N TYR A 78 3.41 -9.71 -14.42
CA TYR A 78 2.23 -8.95 -14.84
C TYR A 78 1.68 -8.15 -13.66
N SER A 79 1.48 -6.84 -13.85
CA SER A 79 1.05 -5.93 -12.79
C SER A 79 -0.41 -6.14 -12.35
N ASP A 80 -1.28 -6.56 -13.26
CA ASP A 80 -2.69 -6.84 -12.98
C ASP A 80 -2.91 -8.12 -12.15
N MET A 81 -1.91 -9.01 -12.15
CA MET A 81 -1.96 -10.34 -11.55
C MET A 81 -3.06 -11.27 -12.10
N ASP A 82 -3.62 -10.95 -13.27
CA ASP A 82 -4.65 -11.77 -13.92
C ASP A 82 -4.06 -13.06 -14.53
N SER A 83 -2.75 -13.05 -14.77
CA SER A 83 -2.00 -14.18 -15.29
C SER A 83 -1.07 -14.76 -14.22
N THR A 84 -1.25 -16.04 -13.93
CA THR A 84 -0.29 -16.82 -13.13
C THR A 84 0.81 -17.44 -14.00
N ALA A 85 0.97 -16.98 -15.24
CA ALA A 85 1.77 -17.66 -16.23
C ALA A 85 3.28 -17.55 -16.00
N VAL A 86 3.74 -16.53 -15.27
CA VAL A 86 5.15 -16.28 -14.93
C VAL A 86 5.17 -15.66 -13.54
N LEU A 87 5.36 -16.49 -12.50
CA LEU A 87 5.39 -16.04 -11.12
C LEU A 87 6.34 -16.86 -10.24
N TYR A 88 6.74 -16.22 -9.13
CA TYR A 88 7.26 -16.88 -7.93
C TYR A 88 6.16 -16.95 -6.89
N GLU A 89 6.02 -18.09 -6.22
CA GLU A 89 5.15 -18.28 -5.06
C GLU A 89 6.02 -18.45 -3.81
N ILE A 90 5.76 -17.61 -2.81
CA ILE A 90 6.39 -17.67 -1.50
C ILE A 90 5.32 -18.07 -0.50
N VAL A 91 5.59 -19.13 0.28
CA VAL A 91 4.67 -19.62 1.30
C VAL A 91 5.32 -19.49 2.66
N ILE A 92 4.81 -18.58 3.49
CA ILE A 92 5.20 -18.44 4.90
C ILE A 92 4.25 -19.27 5.74
N GLY A 93 4.79 -20.10 6.64
CA GLY A 93 3.99 -20.98 7.49
C GLY A 93 3.62 -22.31 6.85
N GLY A 94 4.16 -22.64 5.67
CA GLY A 94 3.92 -23.95 5.07
C GLY A 94 4.50 -25.10 5.92
N GLY A 95 4.20 -26.34 5.53
CA GLY A 95 4.72 -27.52 6.25
C GLY A 95 4.19 -27.58 7.69
N SER A 96 2.91 -27.28 7.87
CA SER A 96 2.21 -27.21 9.16
C SER A 96 2.74 -26.08 10.08
N GLY A 97 2.94 -24.87 9.54
CA GLY A 97 3.33 -23.68 10.31
C GLY A 97 4.84 -23.48 10.47
N GLN A 98 5.68 -24.32 9.87
CA GLN A 98 7.08 -24.47 10.28
C GLN A 98 8.12 -24.07 9.23
N LYS A 99 7.72 -23.81 7.99
CA LYS A 99 8.65 -23.55 6.89
C LYS A 99 8.29 -22.30 6.09
N VAL A 100 9.31 -21.74 5.45
CA VAL A 100 9.16 -20.89 4.27
C VAL A 100 9.45 -21.75 3.05
N PHE A 101 8.58 -21.68 2.03
CA PHE A 101 8.84 -22.25 0.71
C PHE A 101 8.97 -21.12 -0.31
N LEU A 102 9.89 -21.27 -1.25
CA LEU A 102 9.96 -20.52 -2.49
C LEU A 102 9.77 -21.49 -3.66
N ARG A 103 8.81 -21.19 -4.53
CA ARG A 103 8.40 -22.02 -5.65
C ARG A 103 8.34 -21.19 -6.93
N ARG A 104 8.58 -21.84 -8.07
CA ARG A 104 8.16 -21.31 -9.38
C ARG A 104 6.79 -21.85 -9.75
N LYS A 105 6.16 -21.25 -10.76
CA LYS A 105 4.83 -21.62 -11.29
C LYS A 105 4.63 -23.13 -11.52
N ASP A 106 5.67 -23.85 -11.92
CA ASP A 106 5.62 -25.29 -12.14
C ASP A 106 5.33 -26.11 -10.87
N GLY A 107 5.24 -25.43 -9.71
CA GLY A 107 4.94 -26.01 -8.42
C GLY A 107 6.15 -26.64 -7.74
N PHE A 108 7.32 -26.59 -8.39
CA PHE A 108 8.54 -27.11 -7.81
C PHE A 108 9.10 -26.10 -6.80
N THR A 109 9.35 -26.62 -5.59
CA THR A 109 10.04 -25.87 -4.55
C THR A 109 11.50 -25.75 -4.95
N VAL A 110 11.96 -24.52 -5.17
CA VAL A 110 13.35 -24.22 -5.52
C VAL A 110 14.20 -23.93 -4.27
N ALA A 111 13.56 -23.50 -3.19
CA ALA A 111 14.19 -23.37 -1.87
C ALA A 111 13.14 -23.55 -0.77
N GLU A 112 13.55 -24.14 0.35
CA GLU A 112 12.77 -24.17 1.59
C GLU A 112 13.70 -24.02 2.79
N ASN A 113 13.22 -23.38 3.85
CA ASN A 113 13.96 -23.33 5.12
C ASN A 113 12.98 -23.32 6.31
N PRO A 114 13.42 -23.80 7.49
CA PRO A 114 12.64 -23.68 8.71
C PRO A 114 12.37 -22.21 9.03
N LEU A 115 11.13 -21.90 9.39
CA LEU A 115 10.72 -20.58 9.84
C LEU A 115 11.26 -20.30 11.26
N GLY A 116 11.62 -21.34 12.04
CA GLY A 116 12.01 -21.24 13.45
C GLY A 116 10.82 -21.18 14.42
N THR A 117 11.06 -21.05 15.72
CA THR A 117 10.00 -21.02 16.76
C THR A 117 9.24 -19.69 16.81
N GLY A 118 7.90 -19.73 16.92
CA GLY A 118 7.07 -18.57 17.28
C GLY A 118 6.61 -17.65 16.13
N ASN A 119 6.53 -18.12 14.88
CA ASN A 119 6.48 -17.23 13.70
C ASN A 119 5.18 -17.24 12.87
N THR A 120 4.18 -18.06 13.23
CA THR A 120 2.80 -17.95 12.74
C THR A 120 1.88 -17.84 13.96
N GLN A 121 2.00 -16.72 14.68
CA GLN A 121 1.14 -16.49 15.84
C GLN A 121 -0.18 -15.93 15.33
N CYS A 122 -1.27 -16.66 15.54
CA CYS A 122 -2.63 -16.16 15.35
C CYS A 122 -2.88 -14.79 16.02
N GLU A 123 -2.07 -14.46 17.03
CA GLU A 123 -2.28 -13.36 17.95
C GLU A 123 -1.35 -12.17 17.71
N GLN A 124 -0.21 -12.34 17.01
CA GLN A 124 0.81 -11.31 16.87
C GLN A 124 1.26 -11.11 15.43
N PHE A 125 1.52 -9.86 15.07
CA PHE A 125 2.17 -9.52 13.82
C PHE A 125 3.65 -9.91 13.88
N VAL A 126 4.12 -10.55 12.82
CA VAL A 126 5.52 -10.92 12.62
C VAL A 126 6.03 -10.20 11.38
N PRO A 127 7.11 -9.42 11.46
CA PRO A 127 7.65 -8.69 10.33
C PRO A 127 8.49 -9.60 9.41
N PHE A 128 8.37 -9.39 8.11
CA PHE A 128 9.10 -10.05 7.05
C PHE A 128 9.47 -9.06 5.95
N TRP A 129 10.47 -9.44 5.16
CA TRP A 129 10.81 -8.75 3.94
C TRP A 129 11.13 -9.75 2.82
N ILE A 130 10.90 -9.33 1.58
CA ILE A 130 11.23 -10.06 0.35
C ILE A 130 11.96 -9.11 -0.58
N SER A 131 13.11 -9.52 -1.11
CA SER A 131 13.87 -8.80 -2.13
C SER A 131 13.98 -9.64 -3.39
N TRP A 132 13.92 -8.99 -4.55
CA TRP A 132 14.15 -9.56 -5.89
C TRP A 132 15.24 -8.77 -6.64
N GLU A 133 16.14 -8.14 -5.91
CA GLU A 133 17.22 -7.34 -6.49
C GLU A 133 18.22 -8.21 -7.26
N ASN A 134 18.66 -7.74 -8.43
CA ASN A 134 19.72 -8.40 -9.23
C ASN A 134 19.46 -9.88 -9.52
N SER A 135 18.19 -10.25 -9.76
CA SER A 135 17.77 -11.64 -10.03
C SER A 135 17.98 -12.62 -8.86
N ASN A 136 18.24 -12.10 -7.67
CA ASN A 136 18.41 -12.86 -6.44
C ASN A 136 17.20 -12.63 -5.53
N LEU A 137 16.47 -13.70 -5.28
CA LEU A 137 15.31 -13.73 -4.41
C LEU A 137 15.76 -14.04 -2.99
N LYS A 138 15.60 -13.07 -2.11
CA LYS A 138 15.85 -13.22 -0.69
C LYS A 138 14.58 -13.00 0.11
N ILE A 139 14.46 -13.75 1.19
CA ILE A 139 13.34 -13.67 2.13
C ILE A 139 13.96 -13.67 3.51
N GLY A 140 13.59 -12.72 4.35
CA GLY A 140 14.07 -12.64 5.73
C GLY A 140 13.00 -12.16 6.69
N LYS A 141 13.38 -12.12 7.98
CA LYS A 141 12.55 -11.59 9.05
C LYS A 141 12.93 -10.16 9.39
N GLY A 142 12.03 -9.45 10.04
CA GLY A 142 12.20 -8.03 10.35
C GLY A 142 11.73 -7.13 9.22
N LEU A 143 11.96 -5.83 9.37
CA LEU A 143 11.59 -4.80 8.40
C LEU A 143 12.82 -4.26 7.63
N ILE A 144 14.01 -4.78 7.90
CA ILE A 144 15.27 -4.33 7.29
C ILE A 144 15.73 -5.42 6.32
N VAL A 145 15.80 -5.06 5.03
CA VAL A 145 16.29 -5.94 3.97
C VAL A 145 17.72 -6.40 4.27
N ASP A 146 18.02 -7.65 3.91
CA ASP A 146 19.29 -8.36 4.17
C ASP A 146 19.59 -8.73 5.63
N GLU A 147 18.69 -8.43 6.58
CA GLU A 147 18.77 -8.94 7.95
C GLU A 147 17.96 -10.24 8.13
N GLU A 148 18.41 -11.12 9.03
CA GLU A 148 17.75 -12.40 9.36
C GLU A 148 17.27 -13.20 8.13
N ILE A 149 18.16 -13.36 7.14
CA ILE A 149 17.88 -14.08 5.89
C ILE A 149 17.45 -15.52 6.18
N VAL A 150 16.28 -15.90 5.67
CA VAL A 150 15.69 -17.25 5.73
C VAL A 150 15.90 -17.98 4.41
N ILE A 151 15.70 -17.33 3.27
CA ILE A 151 15.98 -17.89 1.93
C ILE A 151 16.85 -16.91 1.16
N ASP A 152 17.83 -17.43 0.43
CA ASP A 152 18.64 -16.71 -0.55
C ASP A 152 18.79 -17.63 -1.77
N TRP A 153 18.21 -17.22 -2.90
CA TRP A 153 18.19 -18.02 -4.12
C TRP A 153 18.27 -17.15 -5.36
N THR A 154 19.25 -17.42 -6.22
CA THR A 154 19.38 -16.76 -7.53
C THR A 154 18.69 -17.60 -8.61
N ASP A 155 17.76 -17.00 -9.34
CA ASP A 155 17.12 -17.67 -10.48
C ASP A 155 18.09 -17.70 -11.67
N PRO A 156 18.39 -18.89 -12.24
CA PRO A 156 19.17 -18.97 -13.48
C PRO A 156 18.44 -18.38 -14.70
N ASP A 157 17.12 -18.24 -14.65
CA ASP A 157 16.30 -17.67 -15.74
C ASP A 157 15.24 -16.70 -15.18
N PRO A 158 15.67 -15.50 -14.73
CA PRO A 158 14.84 -14.54 -14.04
C PRO A 158 13.90 -13.76 -14.98
N PHE A 159 12.84 -13.21 -14.41
CA PHE A 159 11.97 -12.25 -15.09
C PHE A 159 11.77 -10.98 -14.24
N SER A 160 11.46 -9.86 -14.89
CA SER A 160 11.17 -8.61 -14.20
C SER A 160 9.86 -8.73 -13.41
N ILE A 161 9.88 -8.33 -12.14
CA ILE A 161 8.68 -8.28 -11.30
C ILE A 161 7.93 -6.98 -11.59
N ALA A 162 6.66 -7.10 -11.94
CA ALA A 162 5.75 -5.97 -12.18
C ALA A 162 4.51 -5.99 -11.28
N GLY A 163 4.22 -7.13 -10.63
CA GLY A 163 3.08 -7.28 -9.72
C GLY A 163 3.46 -8.04 -8.46
N VAL A 164 2.86 -7.64 -7.33
CA VAL A 164 2.90 -8.36 -6.05
C VAL A 164 1.49 -8.55 -5.56
N GLY A 165 1.17 -9.73 -5.04
CA GLY A 165 -0.12 -9.97 -4.40
C GLY A 165 -0.04 -10.96 -3.27
N VAL A 166 -1.01 -10.86 -2.36
CA VAL A 166 -1.03 -11.60 -1.11
C VAL A 166 -2.32 -12.38 -0.94
N ARG A 167 -2.25 -13.50 -0.21
CA ARG A 167 -3.39 -14.37 0.08
C ARG A 167 -3.12 -15.20 1.34
N THR A 168 -4.17 -15.62 2.04
CA THR A 168 -4.09 -16.61 3.11
C THR A 168 -4.52 -18.00 2.61
N GLY A 169 -4.20 -19.03 3.39
CA GLY A 169 -4.70 -20.39 3.13
C GLY A 169 -6.23 -20.50 3.10
N PHE A 170 -6.74 -21.53 2.44
CA PHE A 170 -8.18 -21.77 2.30
C PHE A 170 -8.89 -21.81 3.65
N GLY A 171 -9.98 -21.06 3.79
CA GLY A 171 -10.77 -21.00 5.02
C GLY A 171 -10.11 -20.25 6.18
N GLN A 172 -8.96 -19.61 5.95
CA GLN A 172 -8.23 -18.85 6.98
C GLN A 172 -8.37 -17.36 6.75
N SER A 173 -8.55 -16.62 7.85
CA SER A 173 -8.31 -15.19 7.88
C SER A 173 -6.84 -14.91 8.23
N GLY A 174 -6.37 -13.75 7.82
CA GLY A 174 -5.06 -13.25 8.19
C GLY A 174 -5.07 -11.75 8.05
N GLN A 175 -4.12 -11.10 8.69
CA GLN A 175 -3.94 -9.67 8.67
C GLN A 175 -2.56 -9.37 8.12
N TRP A 176 -2.52 -8.52 7.11
CA TRP A 176 -1.29 -8.04 6.49
C TRP A 176 -1.08 -6.58 6.85
N VAL A 177 0.16 -6.14 6.90
CA VAL A 177 0.57 -4.76 7.08
C VAL A 177 1.60 -4.52 6.00
N ILE A 178 1.22 -3.87 4.91
CA ILE A 178 2.16 -3.52 3.85
C ILE A 178 2.60 -2.07 4.05
N HIS A 179 3.92 -1.81 4.07
CA HIS A 179 4.44 -0.46 4.12
C HIS A 179 4.54 0.12 2.70
N VAL A 180 3.74 1.14 2.43
CA VAL A 180 3.76 1.87 1.15
C VAL A 180 4.15 3.33 1.38
N GLU A 181 5.16 3.78 0.65
CA GLU A 181 5.48 5.20 0.55
C GLU A 181 4.45 5.88 -0.35
N ALA A 182 3.89 7.00 0.12
CA ALA A 182 3.04 7.83 -0.69
C ALA A 182 3.44 9.28 -0.50
N SER A 183 3.75 9.96 -1.59
CA SER A 183 4.00 11.40 -1.58
C SER A 183 3.25 12.06 -2.74
N GLY A 184 2.81 13.29 -2.50
CA GLY A 184 2.18 14.10 -3.51
C GLY A 184 1.55 15.36 -2.93
N GLU A 185 1.12 16.22 -3.84
CA GLU A 185 0.57 17.52 -3.51
C GLU A 185 -0.92 17.55 -3.83
N PHE A 186 -1.67 18.24 -2.97
CA PHE A 186 -3.07 18.52 -3.20
C PHE A 186 -3.35 20.01 -3.13
N CYS A 187 -4.20 20.48 -4.04
CA CYS A 187 -4.89 21.75 -3.92
C CYS A 187 -6.13 21.54 -3.05
N LEU A 188 -6.22 22.26 -1.92
CA LEU A 188 -7.36 22.16 -1.03
C LEU A 188 -8.29 23.38 -1.18
N THR A 189 -9.58 23.09 -1.27
CA THR A 189 -10.67 24.06 -1.23
C THR A 189 -11.60 23.70 -0.08
N GLY A 190 -11.54 24.49 0.99
CA GLY A 190 -12.43 24.36 2.14
C GLY A 190 -13.85 24.85 1.80
N GLY A 191 -14.84 24.27 2.47
CA GLY A 191 -16.24 24.66 2.28
C GLY A 191 -16.80 24.23 0.92
N THR A 192 -16.20 23.21 0.32
CA THR A 192 -16.66 22.66 -0.96
C THR A 192 -16.58 21.14 -0.99
N ARG A 193 -17.42 20.54 -1.81
CA ARG A 193 -17.41 19.11 -2.14
C ARG A 193 -17.35 18.94 -3.66
N GLY A 194 -16.39 18.17 -4.15
CA GLY A 194 -16.29 17.79 -5.55
C GLY A 194 -17.40 16.80 -5.95
N THR A 195 -17.92 16.94 -7.17
CA THR A 195 -19.07 16.14 -7.66
C THR A 195 -18.68 15.02 -8.62
N MET A 196 -17.40 14.64 -8.66
CA MET A 196 -16.90 13.55 -9.51
C MET A 196 -17.37 12.18 -9.02
N ASP A 197 -17.13 11.17 -9.85
CA ASP A 197 -17.50 9.80 -9.53
C ASP A 197 -16.63 9.28 -8.38
N ILE A 198 -17.30 8.75 -7.34
CA ILE A 198 -16.68 8.26 -6.11
C ILE A 198 -16.11 6.86 -6.38
N LEU A 199 -14.80 6.72 -6.22
CA LEU A 199 -14.09 5.45 -6.26
C LEU A 199 -14.34 4.63 -4.99
N LYS A 200 -14.27 5.28 -3.84
CA LYS A 200 -14.32 4.62 -2.52
C LYS A 200 -14.75 5.60 -1.44
N THR A 201 -15.57 5.13 -0.51
CA THR A 201 -15.94 5.87 0.71
C THR A 201 -15.41 5.14 1.94
N SER A 202 -14.86 5.85 2.91
CA SER A 202 -14.32 5.29 4.15
C SER A 202 -14.36 6.31 5.29
N ILE A 203 -14.48 5.85 6.53
CA ILE A 203 -14.40 6.72 7.72
C ILE A 203 -12.93 6.72 8.17
N VAL A 204 -12.30 7.89 8.15
CA VAL A 204 -10.86 8.05 8.43
C VAL A 204 -10.59 9.41 9.07
N ARG A 205 -9.42 9.60 9.67
CA ARG A 205 -9.02 10.94 10.14
C ARG A 205 -8.72 11.84 8.94
N GLU A 206 -8.82 13.15 9.15
CA GLU A 206 -8.61 14.17 8.10
C GLU A 206 -7.34 13.94 7.28
N TYR A 207 -6.21 13.70 7.95
CA TYR A 207 -4.92 13.47 7.30
C TYR A 207 -4.82 12.15 6.53
N ASP A 208 -5.63 11.15 6.87
CA ASP A 208 -5.59 9.82 6.24
C ASP A 208 -6.29 9.86 4.85
N CYS A 209 -7.21 10.80 4.62
CA CYS A 209 -7.96 10.93 3.37
C CYS A 209 -7.09 11.27 2.13
N PRO A 210 -6.27 12.36 2.12
CA PRO A 210 -5.34 12.63 1.02
C PRO A 210 -4.35 11.47 0.80
N LEU A 211 -3.89 10.85 1.89
CA LEU A 211 -2.97 9.72 1.83
C LEU A 211 -3.59 8.51 1.12
N MET A 212 -4.84 8.18 1.41
CA MET A 212 -5.54 7.13 0.68
C MET A 212 -5.65 7.46 -0.82
N CYS A 213 -5.89 8.72 -1.18
CA CYS A 213 -5.96 9.10 -2.59
C CYS A 213 -4.60 8.94 -3.30
N LEU A 214 -3.49 9.32 -2.67
CA LEU A 214 -2.16 9.14 -3.27
C LEU A 214 -1.85 7.67 -3.61
N ARG A 215 -2.50 6.73 -2.91
CA ARG A 215 -2.27 5.29 -2.98
C ARG A 215 -3.24 4.55 -3.91
N VAL A 216 -4.37 5.14 -4.28
CA VAL A 216 -5.33 4.49 -5.17
C VAL A 216 -5.03 4.85 -6.62
N GLN A 217 -4.79 3.83 -7.45
CA GLN A 217 -4.65 4.01 -8.88
C GLN A 217 -5.88 4.73 -9.44
N ASN A 218 -5.65 5.73 -10.28
CA ASN A 218 -6.69 6.60 -10.87
C ASN A 218 -7.42 7.54 -9.90
N CYS A 219 -7.00 7.64 -8.62
CA CYS A 219 -7.51 8.68 -7.74
C CYS A 219 -6.96 10.04 -8.17
N MET A 220 -7.88 10.96 -8.45
CA MET A 220 -7.56 12.33 -8.86
C MET A 220 -7.76 13.35 -7.74
N GLY A 221 -8.39 12.95 -6.64
CA GLY A 221 -8.68 13.83 -5.51
C GLY A 221 -9.54 13.16 -4.45
N PHE A 222 -9.98 13.92 -3.47
CA PHE A 222 -10.84 13.45 -2.39
C PHE A 222 -11.83 14.52 -1.92
N ASN A 223 -12.93 14.07 -1.34
CA ASN A 223 -13.78 14.88 -0.46
C ASN A 223 -13.62 14.37 0.97
N PHE A 224 -13.46 15.26 1.94
CA PHE A 224 -13.43 14.92 3.35
C PHE A 224 -14.47 15.72 4.12
N ASN A 225 -15.39 15.06 4.81
CA ASN A 225 -16.38 15.70 5.68
C ASN A 225 -15.85 15.77 7.11
N LYS A 226 -15.69 16.98 7.64
CA LYS A 226 -15.10 17.23 8.96
C LYS A 226 -15.95 16.75 10.13
N LEU A 227 -17.27 16.64 9.95
CA LEU A 227 -18.21 16.27 11.00
C LEU A 227 -18.38 14.75 11.12
N SER A 228 -18.42 14.06 9.98
CA SER A 228 -18.65 12.61 9.91
C SER A 228 -17.38 11.79 9.74
N GLU A 229 -16.23 12.45 9.57
CA GLU A 229 -14.96 11.80 9.22
C GLU A 229 -15.04 10.97 7.92
N SER A 230 -16.04 11.26 7.09
CA SER A 230 -16.24 10.57 5.81
C SER A 230 -15.25 11.07 4.77
N CYS A 231 -14.46 10.16 4.22
CA CYS A 231 -13.57 10.38 3.10
C CYS A 231 -14.11 9.70 1.85
N GLU A 232 -14.21 10.45 0.75
CA GLU A 232 -14.59 9.96 -0.57
C GLU A 232 -13.41 10.17 -1.51
N LEU A 233 -12.84 9.08 -2.04
CA LEU A 233 -11.85 9.15 -3.11
C LEU A 233 -12.59 9.31 -4.44
N ILE A 234 -12.08 10.15 -5.34
CA ILE A 234 -12.76 10.44 -6.60
C ILE A 234 -11.86 10.16 -7.82
N SER A 235 -12.51 9.84 -8.95
CA SER A 235 -11.85 9.54 -10.23
C SER A 235 -12.21 10.52 -11.33
N GLY A 236 -11.39 10.52 -12.39
CA GLY A 236 -11.64 11.30 -13.61
C GLY A 236 -12.77 10.74 -14.46
N GLY A 237 -13.49 11.62 -15.17
CA GLY A 237 -14.55 11.21 -16.10
C GLY A 237 -15.62 12.27 -16.39
N LYS A 238 -15.74 13.31 -15.54
CA LYS A 238 -16.58 14.51 -15.76
C LYS A 238 -15.76 15.77 -15.53
N GLU A 239 -16.21 16.90 -16.06
CA GLU A 239 -15.64 18.20 -15.68
C GLU A 239 -15.64 18.35 -14.16
N MET A 240 -14.54 18.83 -13.62
CA MET A 240 -14.34 18.99 -12.20
C MET A 240 -15.18 20.17 -11.69
N THR A 241 -16.35 19.87 -11.14
CA THR A 241 -17.22 20.86 -10.51
C THR A 241 -17.27 20.69 -8.99
N THR A 242 -17.40 21.80 -8.28
CA THR A 242 -17.54 21.86 -6.83
C THR A 242 -18.91 22.41 -6.44
N VAL A 243 -19.45 21.92 -5.33
CA VAL A 243 -20.63 22.49 -4.68
C VAL A 243 -20.18 23.11 -3.35
N SER A 244 -20.69 24.30 -3.03
CA SER A 244 -20.47 24.94 -1.74
C SER A 244 -21.13 24.12 -0.63
N ASP A 245 -20.32 23.66 0.31
CA ASP A 245 -20.75 22.88 1.47
C ASP A 245 -19.70 23.02 2.59
N SER A 246 -20.04 23.77 3.65
CA SER A 246 -19.10 24.19 4.70
C SER A 246 -18.46 23.04 5.46
N ASP A 247 -19.10 21.88 5.48
CA ASP A 247 -18.65 20.73 6.26
C ASP A 247 -17.57 19.92 5.53
N TRP A 248 -17.29 20.25 4.27
CA TRP A 248 -16.40 19.49 3.41
C TRP A 248 -15.11 20.23 3.07
N ILE A 249 -14.07 19.43 2.85
CA ILE A 249 -12.82 19.81 2.23
C ILE A 249 -12.74 19.03 0.93
N PHE A 250 -12.53 19.74 -0.17
CA PHE A 250 -12.24 19.15 -1.45
C PHE A 250 -10.74 19.26 -1.74
N GLY A 251 -10.10 18.16 -2.10
CA GLY A 251 -8.68 18.12 -2.44
C GLY A 251 -8.46 17.54 -3.82
N THR A 252 -7.70 18.22 -4.68
CA THR A 252 -7.36 17.74 -6.04
C THR A 252 -5.87 17.47 -6.14
N LYS A 253 -5.52 16.30 -6.66
CA LYS A 253 -4.12 15.86 -6.80
C LYS A 253 -3.44 16.70 -7.87
N CYS A 254 -2.29 17.28 -7.56
CA CYS A 254 -1.50 18.03 -8.54
C CYS A 254 -0.79 17.05 -9.51
N PHE A 255 -0.67 17.42 -10.78
CA PHE A 255 0.00 16.62 -11.81
C PHE A 255 1.28 17.35 -12.26
N GLN A 256 2.41 16.63 -12.31
CA GLN A 256 3.70 17.13 -12.82
C GLN A 256 4.20 18.42 -12.14
N ASP A 257 4.14 18.46 -10.80
CA ASP A 257 4.58 19.60 -9.97
C ASP A 257 3.92 20.94 -10.33
N LYS A 258 2.77 20.86 -11.02
CA LYS A 258 1.94 22.00 -11.37
C LYS A 258 0.57 21.76 -10.78
N CYS A 259 0.37 22.34 -9.61
CA CYS A 259 -0.95 22.78 -9.20
C CYS A 259 -1.35 23.90 -10.18
N LEU A 260 -1.84 23.53 -11.37
CA LEU A 260 -2.41 24.45 -12.35
C LEU A 260 -3.58 25.12 -11.62
N ALA A 261 -3.29 26.30 -11.07
CA ALA A 261 -4.15 27.22 -10.32
C ALA A 261 -5.44 26.57 -9.86
N CYS A 262 -5.53 26.22 -8.58
CA CYS A 262 -6.74 25.68 -7.97
C CYS A 262 -7.96 26.44 -8.51
N ILE A 263 -8.77 25.79 -9.36
CA ILE A 263 -9.83 26.45 -10.13
C ILE A 263 -10.99 26.79 -9.21
#